data_AF-A0A1N5ZZD1-F1
#
_entry.id   AF-A0A1N5ZZD1-F1
#
_cell.length_a   1.000
_cell.length_b   1.000
_cell.length_c   1.000
_cell.angle_alpha   90.00
_cell.angle_beta   90.00
_cell.angle_gamma   90.00
#
_symmetry.space_group_name_H-M   'P 1'
#
loop_
_entity.id
_entity.type
_entity.pdbx_description
1 polymer ?
#
loop_
_entity_poly.entity_id
_entity_poly.type
_entity_poly.pdbx_seq_one_letter_code
_entity_poly.pdbx_strand_id
1 'polypeptide(L)'
;MCLAAAYAGTADEVGGALLTPLMTAPVVRLLPLDADDLRATGKLARAVDGAISLGHAARAALTYGAHYATVQPGAAAKVLPADWSILELD
;
A
#
# COMPACT_ATOMS: atom_id res chain seq x y z
N MET A 1 12.33 -4.09 6.43
CA MET A 1 12.99 -2.80 6.14
C MET A 1 12.25 -2.19 4.94
N CYS A 2 11.65 -1.01 5.06
CA CYS A 2 11.01 -0.33 3.93
C CYS A 2 12.06 0.35 3.04
N LEU A 3 11.75 0.64 1.77
CA LEU A 3 12.71 1.28 0.86
C LEU A 3 13.20 2.63 1.38
N ALA A 4 12.33 3.39 2.05
CA ALA A 4 12.69 4.65 2.70
C ALA A 4 13.70 4.46 3.84
N ALA A 5 13.57 3.41 4.64
CA ALA A 5 14.54 3.08 5.69
C ALA A 5 15.85 2.54 5.10
N ALA A 6 15.79 1.79 3.99
CA ALA A 6 16.98 1.36 3.26
C ALA A 6 17.74 2.55 2.65
N TYR A 7 17.01 3.55 2.12
CA TYR A 7 17.58 4.80 1.60
C TYR A 7 18.19 5.68 2.69
N ALA A 8 17.51 5.84 3.83
CA ALA A 8 18.02 6.61 4.95
C ALA A 8 19.22 5.94 5.65
N GLY A 9 19.34 4.61 5.54
CA GLY A 9 20.44 3.82 6.07
C GLY A 9 21.64 3.66 5.13
N THR A 10 21.54 4.07 3.86
CA THR A 10 22.66 4.02 2.92
C THR A 10 23.68 5.11 3.22
N ALA A 11 24.85 4.72 3.72
CA ALA A 11 26.00 5.60 3.92
C ALA A 11 26.88 5.75 2.65
N ASP A 12 26.61 4.95 1.61
CA ASP A 12 27.33 4.93 0.35
C ASP A 12 26.53 5.66 -0.75
N GLU A 13 27.20 6.55 -1.48
CA GLU A 13 26.65 7.33 -2.59
C GLU A 13 26.12 6.44 -3.72
N VAL A 14 26.74 5.29 -3.98
CA VAL A 14 26.30 4.38 -5.04
C VAL A 14 24.98 3.69 -4.67
N GLY A 15 24.85 3.23 -3.42
CA GLY A 15 23.60 2.71 -2.88
C GLY A 15 22.46 3.73 -2.91
N GLY A 16 22.73 4.98 -2.51
CA GLY A 16 21.76 6.08 -2.61
C GLY A 16 21.36 6.38 -4.05
N ALA A 17 22.32 6.41 -4.98
CA ALA A 17 22.07 6.68 -6.40
C ALA A 17 21.24 5.58 -7.09
N LEU A 18 21.35 4.31 -6.68
CA LEU A 18 20.54 3.22 -7.23
C LEU A 18 19.11 3.21 -6.65
N LEU A 19 18.93 3.68 -5.42
CA LEU A 19 17.63 3.80 -4.77
C LEU A 19 16.89 5.09 -5.20
N THR A 20 17.61 6.15 -5.59
CA THR A 20 17.03 7.45 -5.99
C THR A 20 16.05 7.36 -7.17
N PRO A 21 16.31 6.59 -8.24
CA PRO A 21 15.32 6.37 -9.32
C PRO A 21 14.04 5.70 -8.83
N LEU A 22 14.12 4.81 -7.84
CA LEU A 22 12.94 4.18 -7.24
C LEU A 22 12.17 5.15 -6.32
N MET A 23 12.85 6.15 -5.74
CA MET A 23 12.23 7.22 -4.96
C MET A 23 11.58 8.31 -5.83
N THR A 24 12.10 8.53 -7.04
CA THR A 24 11.72 9.66 -7.90
C THR A 24 10.93 9.26 -9.15
N ALA A 25 10.85 7.97 -9.48
CA ALA A 25 10.03 7.50 -10.57
C ALA A 25 8.54 7.69 -10.25
N PRO A 26 7.78 8.47 -11.06
CA PRO A 26 6.36 8.73 -10.81
C PRO A 26 5.48 7.47 -10.89
N VAL A 27 6.01 6.37 -11.44
CA VAL A 27 5.36 5.06 -11.49
C VAL A 27 5.57 4.25 -10.20
N VAL A 28 6.56 4.60 -9.38
CA VAL A 28 6.88 3.88 -8.15
C VAL A 28 6.21 4.57 -6.96
N ARG A 29 5.15 3.95 -6.44
CA ARG A 29 4.53 4.38 -5.18
C ARG A 29 5.27 3.76 -4.00
N LEU A 30 5.97 4.59 -3.25
CA LEU A 30 6.58 4.19 -1.98
C LEU A 30 5.57 4.32 -0.85
N LEU A 31 5.28 3.18 -0.22
CA LEU A 31 4.39 3.11 0.92
C LEU A 31 5.25 3.00 2.19
N PRO A 32 5.18 3.97 3.12
CA PRO A 32 5.92 3.91 4.37
C PRO A 32 5.23 2.92 5.31
N LEU A 33 5.46 1.62 5.08
CA LEU A 33 4.93 0.54 5.90
C LEU A 33 6.02 0.00 6.83
N ASP A 34 5.68 -0.12 8.11
CA ASP A 34 6.47 -0.93 9.03
C ASP A 34 6.27 -2.45 8.74
N ALA A 35 6.94 -3.31 9.50
CA ALA A 35 6.90 -4.75 9.25
C ALA A 35 5.51 -5.37 9.44
N ASP A 36 4.72 -4.85 10.38
CA ASP A 36 3.39 -5.37 10.69
C ASP A 36 2.37 -4.84 9.69
N ASP A 37 2.45 -3.57 9.33
CA ASP A 37 1.62 -2.96 8.28
C ASP A 37 1.93 -3.54 6.91
N LEU A 38 3.18 -3.88 6.61
CA LEU A 38 3.55 -4.59 5.38
C LEU A 38 2.92 -5.98 5.33
N ARG A 39 2.95 -6.72 6.45
CA ARG A 39 2.35 -8.05 6.54
C ARG A 39 0.82 -7.99 6.41
N ALA A 40 0.18 -7.02 7.06
CA ALA A 40 -1.26 -6.83 6.97
C ALA A 40 -1.68 -6.43 5.55
N THR A 41 -0.97 -5.46 4.95
CA THR A 41 -1.17 -5.03 3.56
C THR A 41 -1.01 -6.18 2.58
N GLY A 42 0.03 -7.00 2.73
CA GLY A 42 0.28 -8.16 1.88
C GLY A 42 -0.80 -9.23 1.96
N LYS A 43 -1.36 -9.48 3.16
CA LYS A 43 -2.50 -10.39 3.34
C LYS A 43 -3.74 -9.89 2.59
N LEU A 44 -4.06 -8.60 2.71
CA LEU A 44 -5.19 -7.99 2.01
C LEU A 44 -4.97 -8.01 0.49
N ALA A 45 -3.78 -7.62 0.02
CA ALA A 45 -3.45 -7.63 -1.41
C ALA A 45 -3.60 -9.03 -2.04
N ARG A 46 -3.29 -10.10 -1.31
CA ARG A 46 -3.46 -11.47 -1.80
C ARG A 46 -4.93 -11.83 -2.07
N ALA A 47 -5.87 -11.26 -1.34
CA ALA A 47 -7.30 -11.47 -1.57
C ALA A 47 -7.82 -10.75 -2.84
N VAL A 48 -7.02 -9.83 -3.40
CA VAL A 48 -7.31 -9.06 -4.61
C VAL A 48 -6.22 -9.25 -5.66
N ASP A 49 -5.85 -10.51 -5.89
CA ASP A 49 -4.95 -10.93 -6.97
C ASP A 49 -3.56 -10.25 -6.94
N GLY A 50 -3.10 -9.87 -5.74
CA GLY A 50 -1.80 -9.25 -5.53
C GLY A 50 -1.77 -7.74 -5.67
N ALA A 51 -2.93 -7.07 -5.78
CA ALA A 51 -3.00 -5.61 -5.89
C ALA A 51 -2.59 -4.91 -4.57
N ILE A 52 -1.30 -4.61 -4.42
CA ILE A 52 -0.71 -3.99 -3.22
C ILE A 52 -1.33 -2.62 -2.90
N SER A 53 -1.62 -1.81 -3.92
CA SER A 53 -2.27 -0.51 -3.74
C SER A 53 -3.64 -0.63 -3.07
N LEU A 54 -4.42 -1.65 -3.47
CA LEU A 54 -5.76 -1.91 -2.96
C LEU A 54 -5.68 -2.51 -1.55
N GLY A 55 -4.75 -3.44 -1.31
CA GLY A 55 -4.46 -3.94 0.03
C GLY A 55 -4.04 -2.83 1.01
N HIS A 56 -3.24 -1.86 0.55
CA HIS A 56 -2.80 -0.73 1.36
C HIS A 56 -3.95 0.24 1.65
N ALA A 57 -4.74 0.57 0.63
CA ALA A 57 -5.92 1.43 0.80
C ALA A 57 -6.90 0.79 1.78
N ALA A 58 -7.13 -0.52 1.67
CA ALA A 58 -7.98 -1.26 2.62
C ALA A 58 -7.39 -1.21 4.04
N ARG A 59 -6.08 -1.43 4.19
CA ARG A 59 -5.41 -1.30 5.50
C ARG A 59 -5.61 0.09 6.11
N ALA A 60 -5.41 1.14 5.33
CA ALA A 60 -5.63 2.51 5.79
C ALA A 60 -7.09 2.75 6.21
N ALA A 61 -8.05 2.31 5.40
CA ALA A 61 -9.48 2.45 5.72
C ALA A 61 -9.86 1.73 7.03
N LEU A 62 -9.35 0.51 7.22
CA LEU A 62 -9.55 -0.26 8.46
C LEU A 62 -8.91 0.43 9.67
N THR A 63 -7.68 0.91 9.53
CA THR A 63 -6.95 1.57 10.64
C THR A 63 -7.61 2.87 11.08
N TYR A 64 -8.10 3.67 10.14
CA TYR A 64 -8.68 4.99 10.43
C TYR A 64 -10.21 5.00 10.51
N GLY A 65 -10.87 3.84 10.38
CA GLY A 65 -12.34 3.76 10.36
C GLY A 65 -12.96 4.59 9.23
N ALA A 66 -12.27 4.73 8.11
CA ALA A 66 -12.67 5.60 7.02
C ALA A 66 -13.58 4.89 6.00
N HIS A 67 -14.41 5.66 5.30
CA HIS A 67 -15.16 5.18 4.15
C HIS A 67 -14.21 4.84 2.99
N TYR A 68 -14.53 3.79 2.24
CA TYR A 68 -13.70 3.34 1.13
C TYR A 68 -14.39 3.67 -0.20
N ALA A 69 -13.80 4.60 -0.97
CA ALA A 69 -14.31 4.99 -2.28
C ALA A 69 -13.45 4.42 -3.41
N THR A 70 -14.05 3.78 -4.41
CA THR A 70 -13.30 3.08 -5.46
C THR A 70 -14.12 2.87 -6.75
N VAL A 71 -13.43 2.81 -7.89
CA VAL A 71 -13.99 2.38 -9.19
C VAL A 71 -14.05 0.85 -9.33
N GLN A 72 -13.62 0.10 -8.30
CA GLN A 72 -13.57 -1.36 -8.28
C GLN A 72 -14.22 -1.93 -7.01
N PRO A 73 -15.54 -1.71 -6.78
CA PRO A 73 -16.20 -2.09 -5.54
C PRO A 73 -16.14 -3.60 -5.26
N GLY A 74 -16.21 -4.43 -6.30
CA GLY A 74 -16.10 -5.88 -6.16
C GLY A 74 -14.74 -6.35 -5.62
N ALA A 75 -13.66 -5.66 -5.96
CA ALA A 75 -12.34 -5.95 -5.39
C ALA A 75 -12.24 -5.48 -3.93
N ALA A 76 -12.78 -4.30 -3.62
CA ALA A 76 -12.84 -3.78 -2.25
C ALA A 76 -13.65 -4.68 -1.30
N ALA A 77 -14.77 -5.24 -1.78
CA ALA A 77 -15.61 -6.15 -1.01
C ALA A 77 -14.90 -7.48 -0.63
N LYS A 78 -13.84 -7.87 -1.35
CA LYS A 78 -13.03 -9.06 -1.00
C LYS A 78 -12.14 -8.84 0.22
N VAL A 79 -11.84 -7.60 0.57
CA VAL A 79 -10.84 -7.24 1.60
C VAL A 79 -11.44 -6.45 2.77
N LEU A 80 -12.55 -5.75 2.56
CA LEU A 80 -13.26 -5.04 3.60
C LEU A 80 -14.32 -5.96 4.25
N PRO A 81 -14.58 -5.81 5.55
CA PRO A 81 -15.70 -6.49 6.21
C PRO A 81 -17.04 -6.13 5.59
N ALA A 82 -18.00 -7.06 5.71
CA ALA A 82 -19.29 -6.97 5.02
C ALA A 82 -20.18 -5.79 5.47
N ASP A 83 -19.92 -5.25 6.66
CA ASP A 83 -20.62 -4.09 7.24
C ASP A 83 -20.00 -2.73 6.84
N TRP A 84 -18.87 -2.73 6.13
CA TRP A 84 -18.20 -1.50 5.71
C TRP A 84 -18.88 -0.86 4.48
N SER A 85 -19.13 0.45 4.54
CA SER A 85 -19.67 1.19 3.38
C SER A 85 -18.60 1.39 2.31
N ILE A 86 -18.80 0.76 1.15
CA ILE A 86 -18.00 0.94 -0.06
C ILE A 86 -18.75 1.90 -0.98
N LEU A 87 -18.14 3.03 -1.29
CA LEU A 87 -18.67 4.00 -2.26
C LEU A 87 -18.09 3.66 -3.64
N GLU A 88 -18.98 3.31 -4.58
CA GLU A 88 -18.60 3.18 -5.99
C GLU A 88 -18.41 4.58 -6.59
N LEU A 89 -17.28 4.77 -7.25
CA LEU A 89 -16.97 5.98 -8.01
C LEU A 89 -17.09 5.62 -9.49
N ASP A 90 -18.07 6.21 -10.17
CA ASP A 90 -18.31 6.04 -11.60
C ASP A 90 -17.26 6.74 -12.47
#